data_AF-A0A518VEK4-F1
#
_entry.id   AF-A0A518VEK4-F1
#
_cell.length_a   1.000
_cell.length_b   1.000
_cell.length_c   1.000
_cell.angle_alpha   90.00
_cell.angle_beta   90.00
_cell.angle_gamma   90.00
#
_symmetry.space_group_name_H-M   'P 1'
#
loop_
_entity.id
_entity.type
_entity.pdbx_description
1 polymer ?
#
loop_
_entity_poly.entity_id
_entity_poly.type
_entity_poly.pdbx_seq_one_letter_code
_entity_poly.pdbx_strand_id
1 'polypeptide(L)' 'MEKGKEYLLFLKKAHDGQSYSLLGVYQGKFNINGSDSKEKGFASENRHYQKLKDEVEEKYKDIFEK' A
#
# COMPACT_ATOMS: atom_id res chain seq x y z
N MET A 1 -1.11 -10.05 0.92
CA MET A 1 -2.42 -9.38 1.06
C MET A 1 -3.31 -10.32 1.85
N GLU A 2 -4.06 -9.81 2.81
CA GLU A 2 -5.01 -10.60 3.58
C GLU A 2 -6.33 -10.74 2.82
N LYS A 3 -6.97 -11.91 2.94
CA LYS A 3 -8.24 -12.20 2.25
C LYS A 3 -9.35 -11.29 2.79
N GLY A 4 -10.15 -10.73 1.90
CA GLY A 4 -11.28 -9.86 2.27
C GLY A 4 -10.89 -8.46 2.71
N LYS A 5 -9.65 -8.04 2.42
CA LYS A 5 -9.16 -6.69 2.68
C LYS A 5 -9.00 -5.91 1.38
N GLU A 6 -9.19 -4.61 1.46
CA GLU A 6 -9.03 -3.69 0.34
C GLU A 6 -7.70 -2.95 0.42
N TYR A 7 -7.08 -2.77 -0.73
CA TYR A 7 -5.74 -2.18 -0.84
C TYR A 7 -5.65 -1.23 -2.03
N LEU A 8 -4.94 -0.13 -1.83
CA LEU A 8 -4.44 0.70 -2.91
C LEU A 8 -3.08 0.14 -3.36
N LEU A 9 -2.97 -0.20 -4.64
CA LEU A 9 -1.76 -0.78 -5.23
C LEU A 9 -1.09 0.19 -6.20
N PHE A 10 0.21 0.40 -6.03
CA PHE A 10 1.04 1.10 -7.01
C PHE A 10 1.83 0.07 -7.82
N LEU A 11 1.50 -0.01 -9.10
CA LEU A 11 1.98 -1.03 -10.01
C LEU A 11 2.98 -0.45 -11.02
N LYS A 12 4.04 -1.20 -11.30
CA LYS A 12 4.91 -0.98 -12.45
C LYS A 12 4.64 -2.04 -13.50
N LYS A 13 4.75 -1.65 -14.78
CA LYS A 13 4.66 -2.58 -15.89
C LYS A 13 5.87 -3.52 -15.87
N ALA A 14 5.64 -4.82 -16.05
CA ALA A 14 6.70 -5.81 -16.15
C ALA A 14 7.37 -5.77 -17.53
N HIS A 15 8.57 -6.35 -17.61
CA HIS A 15 9.37 -6.38 -18.84
C HIS A 15 8.70 -7.14 -19.99
N ASP A 16 7.81 -8.08 -19.69
CA ASP A 16 7.01 -8.82 -20.67
C ASP A 16 5.94 -7.97 -21.38
N GLY A 17 5.73 -6.73 -20.91
CA GLY A 17 4.75 -5.80 -21.46
C GLY A 17 3.28 -6.15 -21.18
N GLN A 18 3.02 -7.26 -20.50
CA GLN A 18 1.68 -7.82 -20.30
C GLN A 18 1.31 -7.93 -18.82
N SER A 19 2.30 -8.01 -17.94
CA SER A 19 2.11 -8.15 -16.51
C SER A 19 2.39 -6.85 -15.76
N TYR A 20 1.90 -6.77 -14.53
CA TYR A 20 2.19 -5.69 -13.61
C TYR A 20 2.73 -6.26 -12.30
N SER A 21 3.69 -5.59 -11.69
CA SER A 21 4.24 -5.95 -10.39
C SER A 21 4.13 -4.78 -9.43
N LEU A 22 4.04 -5.05 -8.13
CA LEU A 22 4.16 -4.01 -7.11
C LEU A 22 5.51 -3.28 -7.27
N LEU A 23 5.50 -1.97 -7.07
CA LEU A 23 6.71 -1.14 -7.12
C LEU A 23 7.79 -1.63 -6.13
N GLY A 24 7.37 -2.01 -4.93
CA GLY A 24 8.21 -2.65 -3.92
C GLY A 24 7.37 -3.11 -2.72
N VAL A 25 7.92 -4.00 -1.90
CA VAL A 25 7.24 -4.58 -0.72
C VAL A 25 6.73 -3.49 0.23
N TYR A 26 7.47 -2.39 0.37
CA TYR A 26 7.13 -1.25 1.22
C TYR A 26 6.75 0.02 0.43
N GLN A 27 6.56 -0.07 -0.89
CA GLN A 27 6.39 1.13 -1.72
C GLN A 27 5.25 1.02 -2.74
N GLY A 28 4.40 0.00 -2.60
CA GLY A 28 3.31 -0.17 -3.57
C GLY A 28 2.05 -0.84 -3.05
N LYS A 29 1.89 -1.01 -1.73
CA LYS A 29 0.69 -1.62 -1.15
C LYS A 29 0.31 -0.92 0.16
N PHE A 30 -0.92 -0.41 0.22
CA PHE A 30 -1.47 0.29 1.39
C PHE A 30 -2.89 -0.19 1.68
N ASN A 31 -3.18 -0.61 2.91
CA ASN A 31 -4.51 -1.07 3.31
C ASN A 31 -5.45 0.12 3.51
N ILE A 32 -6.56 0.14 2.79
CA ILE A 32 -7.50 1.26 2.80
C ILE A 32 -8.19 1.38 4.17
N ASN A 33 -8.58 0.24 4.77
CA ASN A 33 -9.42 0.23 5.97
C ASN A 33 -8.60 0.04 7.27
N GLY A 34 -7.27 0.20 7.22
CA GLY A 34 -6.36 0.02 8.35
C GLY A 34 -6.47 -1.31 9.09
N SER A 35 -7.00 -2.36 8.47
CA SER A 35 -7.39 -3.61 9.15
C SER A 35 -6.47 -4.80 8.86
N ASP A 36 -5.41 -4.58 8.09
CA ASP A 36 -4.27 -5.49 7.93
C ASP A 36 -3.33 -5.32 9.13
N SER A 37 -3.33 -6.29 10.05
CA SER A 37 -2.54 -6.24 11.28
C SER A 37 -1.04 -6.38 11.02
N LYS A 38 -0.65 -7.06 9.94
CA LYS A 38 0.76 -7.17 9.53
C LYS A 38 1.28 -5.84 9.02
N GLU A 39 0.48 -5.13 8.21
CA GLU A 39 0.81 -3.78 7.76
C GLU A 39 1.05 -2.81 8.92
N LYS A 40 0.21 -2.88 9.96
CA LYS A 40 0.39 -2.08 11.19
C LYS A 40 1.72 -2.37 11.88
N GLY A 41 2.13 -3.63 11.98
CA GLY A 41 3.44 -4.00 12.51
C GLY A 41 4.60 -3.39 11.70
N PHE A 42 4.53 -3.48 10.36
CA PHE A 42 5.55 -2.87 9.50
C PHE A 42 5.61 -1.35 9.61
N ALA A 43 4.47 -0.67 9.71
CA ALA A 43 4.37 0.76 9.97
C ALA A 43 5.08 1.18 11.27
N SER A 44 4.91 0.40 12.35
CA SER A 44 5.57 0.69 13.62
C SER A 44 7.09 0.47 13.61
N GLU A 45 7.57 -0.47 12.79
CA GLU A 45 8.99 -0.85 12.74
C GLU A 45 9.79 -0.09 11.67
N ASN A 46 9.12 0.52 10.68
CA ASN A 46 9.76 1.16 9.54
C ASN A 46 9.26 2.60 9.35
N ARG A 47 10.04 3.56 9.86
CA ARG A 47 9.73 5.01 9.75
C ARG A 47 9.62 5.51 8.31
N HIS A 48 10.36 4.92 7.36
CA HIS A 48 10.25 5.31 5.95
C HIS A 48 8.91 4.85 5.37
N TYR A 49 8.49 3.63 5.68
CA TYR A 49 7.19 3.12 5.28
C TYR A 49 6.05 3.95 5.85
N GLN A 50 6.12 4.33 7.14
CA GLN A 50 5.10 5.17 7.76
C GLN A 50 4.96 6.51 7.05
N LYS A 51 6.07 7.21 6.77
CA LYS A 51 6.01 8.48 6.02
C LYS A 51 5.36 8.33 4.65
N LEU A 52 5.75 7.29 3.92
CA LEU A 52 5.16 7.03 2.60
C LEU A 52 3.68 6.72 2.69
N LYS A 53 3.26 6.01 3.73
CA LYS A 53 1.85 5.73 4.01
C LYS A 53 1.08 7.02 4.29
N ASP A 54 1.61 7.90 5.14
CA ASP A 54 0.99 9.20 5.45
C ASP A 54 0.81 10.04 4.17
N GLU A 55 1.84 10.10 3.31
CA GLU A 55 1.78 10.81 2.02
C GLU A 55 0.73 10.22 1.06
N VAL A 56 0.57 8.89 1.05
CA VAL A 56 -0.43 8.20 0.24
C VAL A 56 -1.84 8.44 0.77
N GLU A 57 -2.05 8.37 2.08
CA GLU A 57 -3.34 8.65 2.70
C GLU A 57 -3.76 10.10 2.47
N GLU A 58 -2.84 11.05 2.57
CA GLU A 58 -3.12 12.47 2.26
C GLU A 58 -3.47 12.68 0.78
N LYS A 59 -2.68 12.10 -0.14
CA LYS A 59 -2.87 12.29 -1.57
C LYS A 59 -4.12 11.62 -2.13
N TYR A 60 -4.52 10.49 -1.55
CA TYR A 60 -5.66 9.69 -2.00
C TYR A 60 -6.79 9.64 -0.96
N LYS A 61 -6.92 10.70 -0.16
CA LYS A 61 -7.84 10.81 0.98
C LYS A 61 -9.27 10.37 0.67
N ASP A 62 -9.79 10.72 -0.51
CA ASP A 62 -11.12 10.32 -0.98
C ASP A 62 -11.33 8.80 -1.09
N ILE A 63 -10.24 8.04 -1.25
CA ILE A 63 -10.26 6.57 -1.28
C ILE A 63 -10.29 6.00 0.14
N PHE A 64 -9.62 6.67 1.09
CA PHE A 64 -9.48 6.22 2.48
C PHE A 64 -10.61 6.69 3.42
N GLU A 65 -11.30 7.79 3.11
CA GLU A 65 -12.42 8.34 3.89
C GLU A 65 -13.81 7.87 3.42
N LYS A 66 -13.87 6.79 2.64
CA LYS A 66 -15.10 6.24 2.06
C LYS A 66 -16.18 5.88 3.07
#